data_AF-A0A6M0IRN2-F1
#
_entry.id   AF-A0A6M0IRN2-F1
#
_cell.length_a   1.000
_cell.length_b   1.000
_cell.length_c   1.000
_cell.angle_alpha   90.00
_cell.angle_beta   90.00
_cell.angle_gamma   90.00
#
_symmetry.space_group_name_H-M   'P 1'
#
loop_
_entity.id
_entity.type
_entity.pdbx_description
1 polymer ?
#
loop_
_entity_poly.entity_id
_entity_poly.type
_entity_poly.pdbx_seq_one_letter_code
_entity_poly.pdbx_strand_id
1 'polypeptide(L)'
;IPQGTFTDDQTPGSLRLSAQGLPPGISLSGYTLSGVASTTVGSPFRVILTATDPGTLSVSTSFDLAVAPAPVEPPQPSQPFAITAVSLLSCTPIADRININFSPRYVGLTGQPIAFRIENELAATNEPGPYSLTLYRDNPVITLKATQTGSVSEASFAYNWLAACATQGQD
;
A
#
# COMPACT_ATOMS: atom_id res chain seq x y z
N ILE A 1 23.43 -9.37 -24.33
CA ILE A 1 24.87 -9.69 -24.39
C ILE A 1 25.49 -8.73 -25.40
N PRO A 2 26.50 -7.92 -25.01
CA PRO A 2 27.11 -6.93 -25.91
C PRO A 2 27.64 -7.57 -27.19
N GLN A 3 27.47 -6.88 -28.32
CA GLN A 3 28.07 -7.29 -29.59
C GLN A 3 29.60 -7.40 -29.46
N GLY A 4 30.20 -8.39 -30.11
CA GLY A 4 31.65 -8.61 -30.05
C GLY A 4 32.14 -9.30 -28.77
N THR A 5 31.24 -9.69 -27.85
CA THR A 5 31.61 -10.56 -26.71
C THR A 5 32.16 -11.90 -27.20
N PHE A 6 31.65 -12.39 -28.33
CA PHE A 6 32.16 -13.52 -29.07
C PHE A 6 32.30 -13.13 -30.54
N THR A 7 33.41 -13.51 -31.17
CA THR A 7 33.70 -13.25 -32.58
C THR A 7 34.22 -14.53 -33.23
N ASP A 8 33.85 -14.74 -34.48
CA ASP A 8 34.27 -15.87 -35.30
C ASP A 8 34.49 -15.36 -36.73
N ASP A 9 35.70 -15.52 -37.26
CA ASP A 9 36.06 -15.01 -38.59
C ASP A 9 35.52 -15.91 -39.71
N GLN A 10 35.29 -17.20 -39.42
CA GLN A 10 34.79 -18.18 -40.37
C GLN A 10 33.25 -18.16 -40.43
N THR A 11 32.57 -17.98 -39.29
CA THR A 11 31.10 -17.98 -39.19
C THR A 11 30.50 -16.84 -38.35
N PRO A 12 30.76 -15.55 -38.67
CA PRO A 12 30.48 -14.38 -37.82
C PRO A 12 29.02 -14.14 -37.40
N GLY A 13 28.06 -14.87 -37.95
CA GLY A 13 26.63 -14.78 -37.61
C GLY A 13 25.96 -16.09 -37.21
N SER A 14 26.72 -17.17 -37.06
CA SER A 14 26.15 -18.53 -36.84
C SER A 14 26.47 -19.11 -35.46
N LEU A 15 26.92 -18.27 -34.52
CA LEU A 15 27.20 -18.70 -33.15
C LEU A 15 25.90 -19.00 -32.39
N ARG A 16 25.83 -20.20 -31.81
CA ARG A 16 24.78 -20.59 -30.87
C ARG A 16 25.24 -20.36 -29.45
N LEU A 17 24.48 -19.57 -28.69
CA LEU A 17 24.80 -19.30 -27.29
C LEU A 17 24.01 -20.21 -26.35
N SER A 18 24.63 -20.57 -25.24
CA SER A 18 24.00 -21.18 -24.08
C SER A 18 24.45 -20.48 -22.79
N ALA A 19 23.60 -20.52 -21.77
CA ALA A 19 23.87 -19.92 -20.46
C ALA A 19 23.70 -20.96 -19.35
N GLN A 20 24.57 -20.90 -18.34
CA GLN A 20 24.46 -21.65 -17.09
C GLN A 20 24.55 -20.69 -15.91
N GLY A 21 23.97 -21.07 -14.77
CA GLY A 21 23.99 -20.25 -13.55
C GLY A 21 23.07 -19.02 -13.59
N LEU A 22 22.07 -18.99 -14.48
CA LEU A 22 21.06 -17.92 -14.49
C LEU A 22 20.23 -17.92 -13.20
N PRO A 23 19.82 -16.74 -12.68
CA PRO A 23 18.82 -16.67 -11.63
C PRO A 23 17.52 -17.34 -12.07
N PRO A 24 16.78 -18.01 -11.16
CA PRO A 24 15.45 -18.54 -11.47
C PRO A 24 14.52 -17.46 -12.05
N GLY A 25 13.88 -17.77 -13.18
CA GLY A 25 12.99 -16.83 -13.90
C GLY A 25 13.68 -15.97 -14.96
N ILE A 26 15.00 -16.07 -15.13
CA ILE A 26 15.75 -15.48 -16.25
C ILE A 26 16.10 -16.58 -17.27
N SER A 27 15.98 -16.26 -18.56
CA SER A 27 16.29 -17.16 -19.67
C SER A 27 17.13 -16.47 -20.74
N LEU A 28 17.87 -17.24 -21.54
CA LEU A 28 18.62 -16.77 -22.70
C LEU A 28 17.85 -17.09 -23.99
N SER A 29 17.64 -16.08 -24.84
CA SER A 29 17.16 -16.25 -26.22
C SER A 29 18.05 -15.45 -27.18
N GLY A 30 18.74 -16.16 -28.09
CA GLY A 30 19.78 -15.58 -28.93
C GLY A 30 20.88 -14.95 -28.08
N TYR A 31 20.98 -13.63 -28.11
CA TYR A 31 21.94 -12.83 -27.33
C TYR A 31 21.29 -12.05 -26.19
N THR A 32 20.01 -12.29 -25.89
CA THR A 32 19.24 -11.52 -24.90
C THR A 32 18.91 -12.38 -23.69
N LEU A 33 19.31 -11.91 -22.51
CA LEU A 33 18.78 -12.42 -21.26
C LEU A 33 17.50 -11.67 -20.92
N SER A 34 16.41 -12.38 -20.65
CA SER A 34 15.10 -11.80 -20.34
C SER A 34 14.36 -12.60 -19.28
N GLY A 35 13.38 -11.95 -18.64
CA GLY A 35 12.55 -12.53 -17.59
C GLY A 35 12.54 -11.69 -16.32
N VAL A 36 11.99 -12.26 -15.25
CA VAL A 36 11.94 -11.65 -13.91
C VAL A 36 12.53 -12.64 -12.93
N ALA A 37 13.59 -12.24 -12.22
CA ALA A 37 14.18 -13.09 -11.20
C ALA A 37 13.19 -13.32 -10.05
N SER A 38 12.95 -14.58 -9.68
CA SER A 38 11.93 -14.91 -8.66
C SER A 38 12.46 -14.86 -7.22
N THR A 39 13.77 -14.66 -7.03
CA THR A 39 14.40 -14.65 -5.70
C THR A 39 15.71 -13.87 -5.69
N THR A 40 16.05 -13.33 -4.53
CA THR A 40 17.38 -12.77 -4.22
C THR A 40 18.31 -13.79 -3.56
N VAL A 41 17.80 -14.93 -3.12
CA VAL A 41 18.59 -15.98 -2.46
C VAL A 41 19.60 -16.56 -3.45
N GLY A 42 20.88 -16.52 -3.10
CA GLY A 42 21.98 -16.96 -3.96
C GLY A 42 22.56 -15.86 -4.86
N SER A 43 22.07 -14.62 -4.77
CA SER A 43 22.68 -13.45 -5.41
C SER A 43 24.03 -13.11 -4.74
N PRO A 44 25.07 -12.72 -5.52
CA PRO A 44 25.09 -12.63 -6.97
C PRO A 44 25.21 -14.01 -7.64
N PHE A 45 24.56 -14.13 -8.81
CA PHE A 45 24.60 -15.35 -9.62
C PHE A 45 25.76 -15.30 -10.60
N ARG A 46 26.68 -16.26 -10.54
CA ARG A 46 27.76 -16.39 -11.52
C ARG A 46 27.22 -17.03 -12.80
N VAL A 47 27.01 -16.22 -13.83
CA VAL A 47 26.51 -16.66 -15.14
C VAL A 47 27.67 -17.01 -16.04
N ILE A 48 27.64 -18.22 -16.63
CA ILE A 48 28.60 -18.67 -17.64
C ILE A 48 27.89 -18.68 -18.99
N LEU A 49 28.44 -17.95 -19.95
CA LEU A 49 27.98 -17.95 -21.34
C LEU A 49 28.95 -18.74 -22.18
N THR A 50 28.43 -19.65 -23.00
CA THR A 50 29.19 -20.44 -23.97
C THR A 50 28.67 -20.13 -25.37
N ALA A 51 29.54 -19.70 -26.27
CA ALA A 51 29.24 -19.58 -27.69
C ALA A 51 29.86 -20.77 -28.44
N THR A 52 29.08 -21.39 -29.32
CA THR A 52 29.47 -22.55 -30.12
C THR A 52 29.25 -22.26 -31.60
N ASP A 53 30.24 -22.51 -32.44
CA ASP A 53 30.14 -22.37 -33.90
C ASP A 53 29.50 -23.63 -34.56
N PRO A 54 29.13 -23.59 -35.85
CA PRO A 54 28.62 -24.76 -36.58
C PRO A 54 29.62 -25.92 -36.70
N GLY A 55 30.92 -25.64 -36.53
CA GLY A 55 32.01 -26.61 -36.47
C GLY A 55 32.18 -27.25 -35.09
N THR A 56 31.31 -26.93 -34.13
CA THR A 56 31.28 -27.40 -32.73
C THR A 56 32.39 -26.87 -31.83
N LEU A 57 33.20 -25.91 -32.28
CA LEU A 57 34.17 -25.22 -31.44
C LEU A 57 33.44 -24.28 -30.50
N SER A 58 33.91 -24.18 -29.24
CA SER A 58 33.25 -23.37 -28.22
C SER A 58 34.23 -22.54 -27.40
N VAL A 59 33.78 -21.37 -26.98
CA VAL A 59 34.49 -20.49 -26.03
C VAL A 59 33.48 -20.02 -24.98
N SER A 60 33.95 -19.78 -23.75
CA SER A 60 33.10 -19.32 -22.66
C SER A 60 33.65 -18.07 -21.98
N THR A 61 32.74 -17.26 -21.46
CA THR A 61 33.03 -16.15 -20.55
C THR A 61 32.06 -16.19 -19.37
N SER A 62 32.36 -15.49 -18.28
CA SER A 62 31.49 -15.42 -17.12
C SER A 62 31.36 -14.01 -16.56
N PHE A 63 30.21 -13.70 -15.98
CA PHE A 63 29.96 -12.46 -15.26
C PHE A 63 29.02 -12.70 -14.07
N ASP A 64 29.04 -11.80 -13.11
CA ASP A 64 28.14 -11.86 -11.95
C ASP A 64 26.88 -11.02 -12.19
N LEU A 65 25.72 -11.63 -12.00
CA LEU A 65 24.41 -10.98 -12.09
C LEU A 65 23.81 -10.83 -10.69
N ALA A 66 23.81 -9.60 -10.19
CA ALA A 66 23.20 -9.27 -8.91
C ALA A 66 21.68 -9.05 -9.06
N VAL A 67 20.90 -9.77 -8.27
CA VAL A 67 19.46 -9.54 -8.10
C VAL A 67 19.25 -8.79 -6.78
N ALA A 68 18.59 -7.64 -6.84
CA ALA A 68 18.23 -6.83 -5.68
C ALA A 68 16.79 -7.16 -5.21
N PRO A 69 16.47 -6.95 -3.92
CA PRO A 69 15.10 -7.04 -3.44
C PRO A 69 14.19 -6.09 -4.22
N ALA A 70 12.95 -6.53 -4.48
CA ALA A 70 11.92 -5.60 -4.94
C ALA A 70 11.70 -4.51 -3.87
N PRO A 71 11.38 -3.27 -4.27
CA PRO A 71 10.95 -2.26 -3.32
C PRO A 71 9.78 -2.80 -2.49
N VAL A 72 9.90 -2.76 -1.16
CA VAL A 72 8.78 -3.03 -0.26
C VAL A 72 7.85 -1.82 -0.28
N GLU A 73 6.70 -1.95 -0.93
CA GLU A 73 5.62 -0.99 -0.76
C GLU A 73 5.07 -1.14 0.68
N PRO A 74 4.77 -0.05 1.41
CA PRO A 74 4.11 -0.17 2.71
C PRO A 74 2.79 -0.95 2.54
N PRO A 75 2.42 -1.80 3.51
CA PRO A 75 1.19 -2.57 3.41
C PRO A 75 0.01 -1.64 3.21
N GLN A 76 -0.61 -1.70 2.03
CA GLN A 76 -1.82 -0.94 1.75
C GLN A 76 -2.93 -1.53 2.64
N PRO A 77 -3.64 -0.72 3.46
CA PRO A 77 -4.71 -1.24 4.28
C PRO A 77 -5.76 -1.90 3.37
N SER A 78 -6.17 -3.12 3.72
CA SER A 78 -7.09 -3.96 2.93
C SER A 78 -8.47 -3.33 2.73
N GLN A 79 -8.75 -2.24 3.46
CA GLN A 79 -9.95 -1.43 3.36
C GLN A 79 -9.56 0.06 3.49
N PRO A 80 -10.20 0.97 2.74
CA PRO A 80 -9.97 2.40 2.92
C PRO A 80 -10.34 2.84 4.34
N PHE A 81 -9.61 3.83 4.86
CA PHE A 81 -9.93 4.44 6.14
C PHE A 81 -11.28 5.15 6.08
N ALA A 82 -12.20 4.79 6.99
CA ALA A 82 -13.53 5.38 7.03
C ALA A 82 -14.10 5.40 8.45
N ILE A 83 -14.99 6.37 8.70
CA ILE A 83 -15.93 6.34 9.83
C ILE A 83 -17.17 5.59 9.34
N THR A 84 -17.52 4.49 10.01
CA THR A 84 -18.60 3.60 9.57
C THR A 84 -19.87 3.74 10.40
N ALA A 85 -19.74 4.15 11.65
CA ALA A 85 -20.84 4.36 12.56
C ALA A 85 -20.43 5.28 13.71
N VAL A 86 -21.42 5.68 14.50
CA VAL A 86 -21.23 6.42 15.75
C VAL A 86 -21.95 5.66 16.86
N SER A 87 -21.24 5.38 17.94
CA SER A 87 -21.83 4.82 19.15
C SER A 87 -22.18 5.99 20.06
N LEU A 88 -23.46 6.32 20.13
CA LEU A 88 -23.96 7.32 21.06
C LEU A 88 -23.97 6.74 22.48
N LEU A 89 -23.38 7.45 23.43
CA LEU A 89 -23.27 7.03 24.82
C LEU A 89 -24.27 7.77 25.72
N SER A 90 -24.49 9.07 25.49
CA SER A 90 -25.52 9.81 26.21
C SER A 90 -26.00 11.05 25.45
N CYS A 91 -27.21 11.50 25.80
CA CYS A 91 -27.78 12.78 25.42
C CYS A 91 -28.39 13.45 26.65
N THR A 92 -27.83 14.57 27.07
CA THR A 92 -28.28 15.31 28.25
C THR A 92 -28.83 16.67 27.80
N PRO A 93 -30.14 16.90 27.88
CA PRO A 93 -30.73 18.21 27.58
C PRO A 93 -30.20 19.31 28.53
N ILE A 94 -29.84 20.46 27.97
CA ILE A 94 -29.38 21.64 28.71
C ILE A 94 -30.07 22.86 28.09
N ALA A 95 -31.15 23.32 28.72
CA ALA A 95 -32.00 24.39 28.19
C ALA A 95 -32.42 24.16 26.72
N ASP A 96 -31.94 24.97 25.79
CA ASP A 96 -32.20 24.91 24.35
C ASP A 96 -31.20 24.02 23.56
N ARG A 97 -30.27 23.39 24.27
CA ARG A 97 -29.20 22.55 23.71
C ARG A 97 -29.26 21.12 24.23
N ILE A 98 -28.44 20.26 23.64
CA ILE A 98 -28.22 18.90 24.12
C ILE A 98 -26.71 18.66 24.16
N ASN A 99 -26.20 18.22 25.32
CA ASN A 99 -24.87 17.68 25.43
C ASN A 99 -24.88 16.20 25.02
N ILE A 100 -24.14 15.85 23.98
CA ILE A 100 -23.99 14.48 23.50
C ILE A 100 -22.60 13.95 23.84
N ASN A 101 -22.52 12.68 24.21
CA ASN A 101 -21.28 11.94 24.39
C ASN A 101 -21.28 10.74 23.45
N PHE A 102 -20.24 10.56 22.63
CA PHE A 102 -20.24 9.51 21.61
C PHE A 102 -18.82 9.05 21.21
N SER A 103 -18.75 7.86 20.59
CA SER A 103 -17.52 7.29 20.02
C SER A 103 -17.71 6.93 18.55
N PRO A 104 -16.97 7.54 17.61
CA PRO A 104 -16.92 7.09 16.22
C PRO A 104 -16.35 5.67 16.10
N ARG A 105 -16.84 4.90 15.13
CA ARG A 105 -16.31 3.58 14.76
C ARG A 105 -15.57 3.66 13.45
N TYR A 106 -14.33 3.19 13.44
CA TYR A 106 -13.43 3.26 12.29
C TYR A 106 -13.18 1.88 11.68
N VAL A 107 -12.87 1.88 10.38
CA VAL A 107 -12.30 0.74 9.66
C VAL A 107 -11.07 1.19 8.87
N GLY A 108 -10.27 0.25 8.35
CA GLY A 108 -9.07 0.57 7.58
C GLY A 108 -7.95 1.23 8.41
N LEU A 109 -7.84 0.88 9.69
CA LEU A 109 -6.85 1.44 10.62
C LEU A 109 -5.41 1.05 10.23
N THR A 110 -4.48 2.01 10.32
CA THR A 110 -3.04 1.78 10.07
C THR A 110 -2.24 1.60 11.36
N GLY A 111 -2.89 1.71 12.52
CA GLY A 111 -2.24 1.75 13.84
C GLY A 111 -1.64 3.10 14.20
N GLN A 112 -1.73 4.09 13.32
CA GLN A 112 -1.29 5.46 13.56
C GLN A 112 -2.36 6.26 14.34
N PRO A 113 -1.99 7.35 15.03
CA PRO A 113 -2.96 8.24 15.67
C PRO A 113 -3.99 8.77 14.67
N ILE A 114 -5.24 8.85 15.11
CA ILE A 114 -6.34 9.40 14.33
C ILE A 114 -6.52 10.87 14.73
N ALA A 115 -6.39 11.78 13.77
CA ALA A 115 -6.79 13.17 13.94
C ALA A 115 -8.28 13.29 13.64
N PHE A 116 -9.11 13.43 14.69
CA PHE A 116 -10.55 13.56 14.60
C PHE A 116 -10.97 15.04 14.70
N ARG A 117 -11.97 15.44 13.91
CA ARG A 117 -12.58 16.78 13.96
C ARG A 117 -14.06 16.71 13.61
N ILE A 118 -14.78 17.79 13.88
CA ILE A 118 -16.17 17.96 13.47
C ILE A 118 -16.26 19.31 12.78
N GLU A 119 -16.80 19.32 11.56
CA GLU A 119 -16.91 20.57 10.79
C GLU A 119 -17.67 21.63 11.60
N ASN A 120 -17.05 22.79 11.77
CA ASN A 120 -17.57 23.96 12.49
C ASN A 120 -17.86 23.78 13.99
N GLU A 121 -17.74 22.57 14.53
CA GLU A 121 -18.10 22.28 15.93
C GLU A 121 -16.91 21.84 16.80
N LEU A 122 -15.87 21.23 16.21
CA LEU A 122 -14.68 20.77 16.94
C LEU A 122 -13.44 20.83 16.05
N ALA A 123 -12.41 21.56 16.51
CA ALA A 123 -11.09 21.58 15.87
C ALA A 123 -10.42 20.20 15.92
N ALA A 124 -9.47 19.95 15.02
CA ALA A 124 -8.78 18.67 14.95
C ALA A 124 -8.03 18.33 16.25
N THR A 125 -8.19 17.10 16.71
CA THR A 125 -7.55 16.56 17.91
C THR A 125 -7.07 15.13 17.67
N ASN A 126 -5.95 14.77 18.31
CA ASN A 126 -5.45 13.39 18.35
C ASN A 126 -5.89 12.65 19.63
N GLU A 127 -6.64 13.33 20.51
CA GLU A 127 -7.16 12.70 21.73
C GLU A 127 -8.17 11.59 21.36
N PRO A 128 -8.03 10.40 21.93
CA PRO A 128 -8.99 9.32 21.72
C PRO A 128 -10.34 9.68 22.32
N GLY A 129 -11.42 9.20 21.69
CA GLY A 129 -12.77 9.36 22.23
C GLY A 129 -13.00 8.62 23.56
N PRO A 130 -14.18 8.79 24.18
CA PRO A 130 -15.37 9.43 23.60
C PRO A 130 -15.27 10.96 23.54
N TYR A 131 -15.96 11.55 22.58
CA TYR A 131 -16.07 13.00 22.40
C TYR A 131 -17.36 13.53 23.00
N SER A 132 -17.30 14.73 23.59
CA SER A 132 -18.48 15.42 24.14
C SER A 132 -18.71 16.74 23.42
N LEU A 133 -19.93 17.00 22.96
CA LEU A 133 -20.33 18.26 22.32
C LEU A 133 -21.66 18.76 22.87
N THR A 134 -21.80 20.07 23.00
CA THR A 134 -23.08 20.71 23.31
C THR A 134 -23.62 21.39 22.07
N LEU A 135 -24.65 20.80 21.47
CA LEU A 135 -25.21 21.20 20.18
C LEU A 135 -26.58 21.85 20.33
N TYR A 136 -26.87 22.80 19.44
CA TYR A 136 -28.20 23.35 19.28
C TYR A 136 -29.07 22.45 18.41
N ARG A 137 -30.37 22.38 18.69
CA ARG A 137 -31.32 21.49 18.00
C ARG A 137 -31.65 21.92 16.56
N ASP A 138 -31.24 23.11 16.14
CA ASP A 138 -31.44 23.66 14.80
C ASP A 138 -30.54 23.02 13.75
N ASN A 139 -29.42 22.41 14.15
CA ASN A 139 -28.54 21.65 13.29
C ASN A 139 -28.57 20.14 13.63
N PRO A 140 -29.51 19.36 13.10
CA PRO A 140 -29.70 17.95 13.49
C PRO A 140 -28.60 17.00 12.97
N VAL A 141 -27.75 17.45 12.05
CA VAL A 141 -26.71 16.63 11.42
C VAL A 141 -25.36 17.34 11.51
N ILE A 142 -24.36 16.64 12.04
CA ILE A 142 -22.97 17.12 12.06
C ILE A 142 -22.10 16.27 11.14
N THR A 143 -21.08 16.88 10.53
CA THR A 143 -20.10 16.15 9.71
C THR A 143 -18.89 15.80 10.54
N LEU A 144 -18.72 14.50 10.82
CA LEU A 144 -17.53 13.96 11.45
C LEU A 144 -16.44 13.75 10.39
N LYS A 145 -15.20 14.08 10.73
CA LYS A 145 -14.05 13.97 9.85
C LYS A 145 -12.88 13.34 10.60
N ALA A 146 -12.12 12.49 9.92
CA ALA A 146 -10.94 11.89 10.51
C ALA A 146 -9.84 11.66 9.48
N THR A 147 -8.58 11.79 9.89
CA THR A 147 -7.40 11.39 9.10
C THR A 147 -6.45 10.52 9.93
N GLN A 148 -5.65 9.69 9.27
CA GLN A 148 -4.53 8.97 9.89
C GLN A 148 -3.38 8.84 8.89
N THR A 149 -2.14 8.75 9.37
CA THR A 149 -0.98 8.52 8.50
C THR A 149 -1.12 7.18 7.76
N GLY A 150 -0.88 7.19 6.45
CA GLY A 150 -1.03 6.02 5.59
C GLY A 150 -2.43 5.83 4.98
N SER A 151 -3.41 6.68 5.33
CA SER A 151 -4.68 6.74 4.58
C SER A 151 -4.57 7.67 3.37
N VAL A 152 -5.22 7.30 2.27
CA VAL A 152 -5.20 8.07 1.00
C VAL A 152 -6.15 9.26 1.04
N SER A 153 -7.19 9.23 1.89
CA SER A 153 -8.25 10.24 1.95
C SER A 153 -8.73 10.50 3.39
N GLU A 154 -9.24 11.71 3.63
CA GLU A 154 -9.97 12.05 4.86
C GLU A 154 -11.31 11.28 4.91
N ALA A 155 -11.56 10.57 6.00
CA ALA A 155 -12.84 9.93 6.27
C ALA A 155 -13.91 10.99 6.59
N SER A 156 -15.13 10.81 6.09
CA SER A 156 -16.23 11.75 6.27
C SER A 156 -17.52 11.01 6.57
N PHE A 157 -18.26 11.45 7.58
CA PHE A 157 -19.53 10.81 7.99
C PHE A 157 -20.53 11.84 8.50
N ALA A 158 -21.71 11.88 7.87
CA ALA A 158 -22.81 12.71 8.32
C ALA A 158 -23.58 11.98 9.43
N TYR A 159 -23.54 12.53 10.64
CA TYR A 159 -24.16 11.94 11.82
C TYR A 159 -25.41 12.74 12.22
N ASN A 160 -26.59 12.13 12.05
CA ASN A 160 -27.85 12.67 12.55
C ASN A 160 -27.98 12.42 14.06
N TRP A 161 -27.29 13.23 14.83
CA TRP A 161 -27.17 13.09 16.28
C TRP A 161 -28.52 13.32 16.98
N LEU A 162 -29.38 14.19 16.44
CA LEU A 162 -30.66 14.51 17.06
C LEU A 162 -31.62 13.31 16.96
N ALA A 163 -31.67 12.65 15.79
CA ALA A 163 -32.43 11.40 15.63
C ALA A 163 -31.87 10.28 16.51
N ALA A 164 -30.54 10.17 16.61
CA ALA A 164 -29.90 9.17 17.48
C ALA A 164 -30.26 9.38 18.97
N CYS A 165 -30.30 10.64 19.45
CA CYS A 165 -30.77 10.96 20.79
C CYS A 165 -32.23 10.56 21.00
N ALA A 166 -33.12 10.78 20.02
CA ALA A 166 -34.52 10.38 20.13
C ALA A 166 -34.69 8.85 20.29
N THR A 167 -33.84 8.05 19.62
CA THR A 167 -33.89 6.59 19.73
C THR A 167 -33.35 6.01 21.04
N GLN A 168 -32.64 6.81 21.86
CA GLN A 168 -32.12 6.40 23.17
C GLN A 168 -33.14 6.57 24.33
N GLY A 169 -34.33 7.11 24.08
CA GLY A 169 -35.41 7.25 25.06
C GLY A 169 -35.62 8.68 25.58
N GLN A 170 -36.12 9.56 24.72
CA GLN A 170 -36.86 10.76 25.13
C GLN A 170 -38.36 10.51 24.83
N ASP A 171 -39.00 9.73 25.70
CA ASP A 171 -40.45 9.80 25.96
C ASP A 171 -40.66 10.53 27.30
#